data_AF-A0A915U761-F1
#
_entry.id   AF-A0A915U761-F1
#
_cell.length_a   1.000
_cell.length_b   1.000
_cell.length_c   1.000
_cell.angle_alpha   90.00
_cell.angle_beta   90.00
_cell.angle_gamma   90.00
#
_symmetry.space_group_name_H-M   'P 1'
#
loop_
_entity.id
_entity.type
_entity.pdbx_description
1 polymer ?
#
loop_
_entity_poly.entity_id
_entity_poly.type
_entity_poly.pdbx_seq_one_letter_code
_entity_poly.pdbx_strand_id
1 'polypeptide(L)'
;MLPTHRPPTHPGEMLLKEFLEPLGVSQVEAARRMNIPFQRLNAIVRGRRGVSADTALLFEALTQWDAEIWLTLQAKWDLWHALKARGARPRVRPLAQRA
;
A
#
# COMPACT_ATOMS: atom_id res chain seq x y z
N MET A 1 -6.78 -9.36 -8.83
CA MET A 1 -7.84 -9.99 -8.00
C MET A 1 -7.47 -9.89 -6.53
N LEU A 2 -8.44 -9.85 -5.61
CA LEU A 2 -8.19 -9.84 -4.15
C LEU A 2 -7.93 -11.28 -3.65
N PRO A 3 -6.96 -11.50 -2.76
CA PRO A 3 -6.71 -12.83 -2.20
C PRO A 3 -7.85 -13.27 -1.27
N THR A 4 -8.22 -14.54 -1.32
CA THR A 4 -9.35 -15.12 -0.56
C THR A 4 -8.94 -15.64 0.83
N HIS A 5 -7.74 -16.19 0.97
CA HIS A 5 -7.32 -16.91 2.18
C HIS A 5 -6.36 -16.14 3.10
N ARG A 6 -5.63 -15.15 2.57
CA ARG A 6 -4.67 -14.33 3.33
C ARG A 6 -4.84 -12.85 3.00
N PRO A 7 -4.46 -11.92 3.90
CA PRO A 7 -4.38 -10.51 3.55
C PRO A 7 -3.40 -10.30 2.38
N PRO A 8 -3.69 -9.36 1.46
CA PRO A 8 -2.69 -8.89 0.52
C PRO A 8 -1.52 -8.25 1.29
N THR A 9 -0.36 -8.12 0.67
CA THR A 9 0.79 -7.45 1.28
C THR A 9 0.53 -5.95 1.40
N HIS A 10 0.78 -5.37 2.58
CA HIS A 10 0.69 -3.91 2.76
C HIS A 10 1.83 -3.23 1.97
N PRO A 11 1.60 -2.07 1.32
CA PRO A 11 2.67 -1.35 0.62
C PRO A 11 3.92 -1.10 1.46
N GLY A 12 3.77 -0.81 2.75
CA GLY A 12 4.90 -0.62 3.66
C GLY A 12 5.71 -1.88 3.93
N GLU A 13 5.05 -3.05 3.97
CA GLU A 13 5.74 -4.35 4.09
C GLU A 13 6.48 -4.67 2.78
N MET A 14 5.84 -4.42 1.64
CA MET A 14 6.44 -4.55 0.30
C MET A 14 7.73 -3.71 0.20
N LEU A 15 7.67 -2.43 0.58
CA LEU A 15 8.84 -1.55 0.57
C LEU A 15 9.96 -2.10 1.46
N LEU A 16 9.62 -2.56 2.67
CA LEU A 16 10.62 -3.10 3.60
C LEU A 16 11.29 -4.36 3.05
N LYS A 17 10.49 -5.34 2.63
CA LYS A 17 10.95 -6.70 2.32
C LYS A 17 11.60 -6.82 0.94
N GLU A 18 11.10 -6.10 -0.06
CA GLU A 18 11.60 -6.23 -1.43
C GLU A 18 12.65 -5.19 -1.80
N PHE A 19 12.78 -4.10 -1.03
CA PHE A 19 13.73 -3.02 -1.34
C PHE A 19 14.69 -2.72 -0.19
N LEU A 20 14.17 -2.33 0.98
CA LEU A 20 15.03 -1.82 2.05
C LEU A 20 15.94 -2.91 2.64
N GLU A 21 15.40 -4.07 2.99
CA GLU A 21 16.17 -5.19 3.54
C GLU A 21 17.20 -5.75 2.53
N PRO A 22 16.83 -6.07 1.27
CA PRO A 22 17.79 -6.58 0.29
C PRO A 22 18.92 -5.60 -0.08
N LEU A 23 18.64 -4.30 -0.03
CA LEU A 23 19.62 -3.25 -0.33
C LEU A 23 20.41 -2.77 0.91
N GLY A 24 20.13 -3.32 2.10
CA GLY A 24 20.78 -2.90 3.34
C GLY A 24 20.46 -1.44 3.74
N VAL A 25 19.33 -0.90 3.27
CA VAL A 25 18.93 0.49 3.54
C VAL A 25 18.01 0.53 4.76
N SER A 26 18.40 1.28 5.80
CA SER A 26 17.53 1.45 6.97
C SER A 26 16.31 2.31 6.65
N GLN A 27 15.21 2.12 7.39
CA GLN A 27 14.03 3.00 7.30
C GLN A 27 14.37 4.47 7.63
N VAL A 28 15.33 4.73 8.52
CA VAL A 28 15.78 6.10 8.83
C VAL A 28 16.41 6.75 7.60
N GLU A 29 17.28 6.01 6.91
CA GLU A 29 17.94 6.48 5.69
C GLU A 29 16.92 6.65 4.55
N ALA A 30 16.01 5.70 4.35
CA ALA A 30 14.94 5.82 3.36
C ALA A 30 14.05 7.05 3.61
N ALA A 31 13.65 7.29 4.86
CA ALA A 31 12.88 8.46 5.24
C ALA A 31 13.62 9.77 4.95
N ARG A 32 14.94 9.80 5.23
CA ARG A 32 15.80 10.95 4.89
C ARG A 32 15.85 11.21 3.38
N ARG A 33 16.05 10.16 2.56
CA ARG A 33 16.09 10.29 1.09
C ARG A 33 14.80 10.82 0.50
N MET A 34 13.66 10.40 1.05
CA MET A 34 12.34 10.88 0.64
C MET A 34 11.93 12.21 1.30
N ASN A 35 12.79 12.80 2.14
CA ASN A 35 12.50 14.01 2.91
C ASN A 35 11.18 13.94 3.70
N ILE A 36 10.92 12.80 4.36
CA ILE A 36 9.74 12.61 5.21
C ILE A 36 10.14 12.28 6.65
N PRO A 37 9.29 12.60 7.66
CA PRO A 37 9.55 12.18 9.03
C PRO A 37 9.68 10.66 9.13
N PHE A 38 10.69 10.16 9.83
CA PHE A 38 10.88 8.71 10.08
C PHE A 38 9.60 8.05 10.63
N GLN A 39 8.87 8.75 11.52
CA GLN A 39 7.62 8.23 12.09
C GLN A 39 6.53 8.01 11.04
N ARG A 40 6.49 8.82 9.96
CA ARG A 40 5.57 8.60 8.83
C ARG A 40 5.90 7.29 8.14
N LEU A 41 7.17 7.08 7.76
CA LEU A 41 7.59 5.85 7.08
C LEU A 41 7.41 4.62 7.96
N ASN A 42 7.83 4.71 9.23
CA ASN A 42 7.68 3.64 10.21
C ASN A 42 6.21 3.21 10.39
N ALA A 43 5.27 4.17 10.48
CA ALA A 43 3.84 3.86 10.56
C ALA A 43 3.33 3.14 9.30
N ILE A 44 3.84 3.51 8.11
CA ILE A 44 3.49 2.85 6.85
C ILE A 44 4.06 1.43 6.81
N VAL A 45 5.32 1.24 7.17
CA VAL A 45 5.96 -0.09 7.23
C VAL A 45 5.23 -1.01 8.21
N ARG A 46 4.75 -0.47 9.34
CA ARG A 46 3.96 -1.22 10.33
C ARG A 46 2.48 -1.40 9.96
N GLY A 47 2.04 -0.98 8.77
CA GLY A 47 0.65 -1.10 8.33
C GLY A 47 -0.35 -0.25 9.13
N ARG A 48 0.12 0.74 9.91
CA ARG A 48 -0.72 1.65 10.71
C ARG A 48 -1.14 2.89 9.93
N ARG A 49 -0.54 3.13 8.78
CA ARG A 49 -0.84 4.24 7.86
C ARG A 49 -0.77 3.71 6.44
N GLY A 50 -1.76 4.08 5.62
CA GLY A 50 -1.76 3.78 4.19
C GLY A 50 -0.85 4.71 3.37
N VAL A 51 -0.63 4.33 2.12
CA VAL A 51 0.12 5.09 1.12
C VAL A 51 -0.84 6.03 0.37
N SER A 52 -0.61 7.34 0.49
CA SER A 52 -1.25 8.36 -0.35
C SER A 52 -0.58 8.46 -1.73
N ALA A 53 -1.19 9.15 -2.69
CA ALA A 53 -0.58 9.44 -3.99
C ALA A 53 0.78 10.16 -3.86
N ASP A 54 0.86 11.17 -2.98
CA ASP A 54 2.12 11.86 -2.63
C ASP A 54 3.19 10.87 -2.12
N THR A 55 2.81 9.93 -1.25
CA THR A 55 3.73 8.91 -0.75
C THR A 55 4.15 7.94 -1.85
N ALA A 56 3.24 7.57 -2.75
CA ALA A 56 3.50 6.66 -3.85
C ALA A 56 4.52 7.24 -4.83
N LEU A 57 4.46 8.54 -5.13
CA LEU A 57 5.46 9.24 -5.94
C LEU A 57 6.84 9.26 -5.26
N LEU A 58 6.89 9.42 -3.94
CA LEU A 58 8.15 9.30 -3.19
C LEU A 58 8.72 7.87 -3.22
N PHE A 59 7.85 6.86 -3.16
CA PHE A 59 8.27 5.46 -3.29
C PHE A 59 8.77 5.17 -4.70
N GLU A 60 8.10 5.67 -5.74
CA GLU A 60 8.56 5.58 -7.12
C GLU A 60 9.95 6.19 -7.30
N ALA A 61 10.16 7.42 -6.82
CA ALA A 61 11.48 8.06 -6.87
C ALA A 61 12.55 7.23 -6.14
N LEU A 62 12.21 6.60 -5.02
CA LEU A 62 13.13 5.80 -4.23
C LEU A 62 13.44 4.43 -4.85
N THR A 63 12.44 3.76 -5.43
CA THR A 63 12.52 2.33 -5.82
C THR A 63 12.50 2.10 -7.33
N GLN A 64 12.20 3.12 -8.12
CA GLN A 64 11.99 3.05 -9.58
C GLN A 64 10.82 2.12 -9.98
N TRP A 65 9.85 1.93 -9.07
CA TRP A 65 8.58 1.26 -9.38
C TRP A 65 7.46 2.30 -9.43
N ASP A 66 6.69 2.30 -10.51
CA ASP A 66 5.60 3.25 -10.76
C ASP A 66 4.68 3.42 -9.54
N ALA A 67 4.31 4.67 -9.25
CA ALA A 67 3.42 5.05 -8.17
C ALA A 67 2.07 4.31 -8.25
N GLU A 68 1.59 3.99 -9.46
CA GLU A 68 0.38 3.20 -9.69
C GLU A 68 0.46 1.78 -9.11
N ILE A 69 1.65 1.17 -9.10
CA ILE A 69 1.88 -0.14 -8.49
C ILE A 69 1.66 -0.04 -6.97
N TRP A 70 2.24 0.98 -6.34
CA TRP A 70 2.08 1.24 -4.91
C TRP A 70 0.62 1.52 -4.53
N LEU A 71 -0.09 2.34 -5.32
CA LEU A 71 -1.51 2.61 -5.10
C LEU A 71 -2.37 1.37 -5.33
N THR A 72 -2.01 0.50 -6.26
CA THR A 72 -2.69 -0.78 -6.48
C THR A 72 -2.53 -1.71 -5.28
N LEU A 73 -1.35 -1.76 -4.66
CA LEU A 73 -1.14 -2.51 -3.42
C LEU A 73 -2.00 -1.93 -2.28
N GLN A 74 -2.03 -0.61 -2.14
CA GLN A 74 -2.86 0.07 -1.14
C GLN A 74 -4.35 -0.23 -1.35
N ALA A 75 -4.85 -0.10 -2.57
CA ALA A 75 -6.24 -0.38 -2.90
C ALA A 75 -6.62 -1.83 -2.61
N LYS A 76 -5.74 -2.80 -2.94
CA LYS A 76 -5.96 -4.21 -2.59
C LYS A 76 -6.03 -4.41 -1.08
N TRP A 77 -5.12 -3.81 -0.33
CA TRP A 77 -5.10 -3.85 1.14
C TRP A 77 -6.39 -3.32 1.75
N ASP A 78 -6.81 -2.13 1.33
CA ASP A 78 -7.99 -1.45 1.86
C ASP A 78 -9.27 -2.21 1.51
N LEU A 79 -9.41 -2.65 0.26
CA LEU A 79 -10.57 -3.41 -0.19
C LEU A 79 -10.68 -4.76 0.54
N TRP A 80 -9.55 -5.44 0.79
CA TRP A 80 -9.56 -6.71 1.53
C TRP A 80 -10.01 -6.52 2.97
N HIS A 81 -9.47 -5.53 3.68
CA HIS A 81 -9.84 -5.25 5.06
C HIS A 81 -11.29 -4.77 5.16
N ALA A 82 -11.73 -3.90 4.25
CA ALA A 82 -13.12 -3.45 4.18
C ALA A 82 -14.09 -4.61 3.93
N LEU A 83 -13.73 -5.54 3.05
CA LEU A 83 -14.55 -6.73 2.78
C LEU A 83 -14.58 -7.69 3.98
N LYS A 84 -13.44 -7.92 4.63
CA LYS A 84 -13.36 -8.75 5.84
C LYS A 84 -14.16 -8.16 6.99
N ALA A 85 -14.05 -6.86 7.24
CA ALA A 85 -14.83 -6.16 8.27
C ALA A 85 -16.34 -6.22 7.99
N ARG A 86 -16.75 -6.18 6.72
CA ARG A 86 -18.16 -6.31 6.32
C ARG A 86 -18.68 -7.75 6.32
N GLY A 87 -17.82 -8.75 6.27
CA GLY A 87 -18.17 -10.18 6.12
C GLY A 87 -18.65 -10.58 4.71
N ALA A 88 -19.26 -9.67 3.95
CA ALA A 88 -19.73 -9.93 2.58
C ALA A 88 -19.67 -8.67 1.70
N ARG A 89 -19.71 -8.87 0.37
CA ARG A 89 -19.85 -7.76 -0.58
C ARG A 89 -21.21 -7.07 -0.39
N PRO A 90 -21.27 -5.73 -0.45
CA PRO A 90 -22.52 -5.01 -0.33
C PRO A 90 -23.46 -5.39 -1.48
N ARG A 91 -24.73 -5.66 -1.15
CA ARG A 91 -25.77 -5.94 -2.13
C ARG A 91 -26.45 -4.62 -2.49
N VAL A 92 -26.05 -4.02 -3.61
CA VAL A 92 -26.60 -2.76 -4.12
C VAL A 92 -27.20 -3.02 -5.50
N ARG A 93 -28.36 -2.41 -5.79
CA ARG A 93 -29.00 -2.50 -7.10
C ARG A 93 -28.06 -1.87 -8.16
N PRO A 94 -27.65 -2.60 -9.20
CA PRO A 94 -26.81 -2.03 -10.25
C PRO A 94 -27.50 -0.85 -10.93
N LEU A 95 -26.71 0.13 -11.37
CA LEU A 95 -27.19 1.13 -12.32
C LEU A 95 -27.71 0.37 -13.54
N ALA A 96 -28.88 0.76 -14.06
CA ALA A 96 -29.44 0.15 -15.25
C ALA A 96 -28.39 0.24 -16.37
N GLN A 97 -27.95 -0.91 -16.88
CA GLN A 97 -27.10 -0.94 -18.07
C GLN A 97 -27.97 -0.44 -19.21
N ARG A 98 -27.60 0.70 -19.83
CA ARG A 98 -28.16 1.03 -21.14
C ARG A 98 -27.73 -0.09 -22.09
N ALA A 99 -28.71 -0.75 -22.68
CA ALA A 99 -28.51 -1.74 -23.74
C ALA A 99 -27.85 -1.08 -24.96
#